data_AF-A0A962M4Z4-F1
#
_entry.id   AF-A0A962M4Z4-F1
#
_cell.length_a   1.000
_cell.length_b   1.000
_cell.length_c   1.000
_cell.angle_alpha   90.00
_cell.angle_beta   90.00
_cell.angle_gamma   90.00
#
_symmetry.space_group_name_H-M   'P 1'
#
loop_
_entity.id
_entity.type
_entity.pdbx_description
1 polymer ?
#
loop_
_entity_poly.entity_id
_entity_poly.type
_entity_poly.pdbx_seq_one_letter_code
_entity_poly.pdbx_strand_id
1 'polypeptide(L)'
;MSAESETPKAGLNFTDNISIDWRPVADYPDDARLALVNESNEAFLRAVSAIGAFAPEPAEDGVGISQEIARLDLKINLLLDLVSQLIYKQLDIPERSLVTISSGEISWSSPRVPEPGAVVFVQVYIQHGTPKPLCFYGKVISTGQEYEAGCARVSFLGLAGSAQSWLDKLIFRHHRRAVAFGKSKNPVA
;
A
#
# COMPACT_ATOMS: atom_id res chain seq x y z
N MET A 1 -12.97 6.46 41.67
CA MET A 1 -13.33 6.46 40.23
C MET A 1 -12.17 7.13 39.49
N SER A 2 -11.16 6.33 39.15
CA SER A 2 -10.02 6.79 38.36
C SER A 2 -10.30 6.41 36.92
N ALA A 3 -10.30 7.41 36.03
CA ALA A 3 -10.47 7.21 34.61
C ALA A 3 -9.31 6.36 34.09
N GLU A 4 -9.65 5.19 33.56
CA GLU A 4 -8.77 4.34 32.77
C GLU A 4 -8.31 5.19 31.58
N SER A 5 -7.03 5.51 31.54
CA SER A 5 -6.37 6.04 30.35
C SER A 5 -6.38 4.96 29.30
N GLU A 6 -7.39 5.01 28.43
CA GLU A 6 -7.51 4.18 27.24
C GLU A 6 -6.29 4.46 26.36
N THR A 7 -5.30 3.56 26.47
CA THR A 7 -4.11 3.57 25.62
C THR A 7 -4.59 3.39 24.18
N PRO A 8 -4.28 4.31 23.25
CA PRO A 8 -4.67 4.10 21.86
C PRO A 8 -4.01 2.81 21.39
N LYS A 9 -4.82 1.84 20.94
CA LYS A 9 -4.34 0.61 20.27
C LYS A 9 -3.22 1.04 19.33
N ALA A 10 -1.99 0.62 19.62
CA ALA A 10 -0.86 0.88 18.73
C ALA A 10 -1.24 0.34 17.35
N GLY A 11 -1.58 1.25 16.44
CA GLY A 11 -2.07 0.90 15.12
C GLY A 11 -1.00 0.12 14.38
N LEU A 12 -1.38 -0.99 13.76
CA LEU A 12 -0.49 -1.69 12.85
C LEU A 12 -0.15 -0.74 11.71
N ASN A 13 1.14 -0.43 11.56
CA ASN A 13 1.65 0.47 10.54
C ASN A 13 2.59 -0.29 9.61
N PHE A 14 2.51 0.05 8.33
CA PHE A 14 3.41 -0.39 7.28
C PHE A 14 4.21 0.83 6.82
N THR A 15 5.54 0.75 6.93
CA THR A 15 6.44 1.80 6.45
C THR A 15 7.36 1.22 5.38
N ASP A 16 7.41 1.87 4.22
CA ASP A 16 8.27 1.46 3.10
C ASP A 16 8.67 2.67 2.24
N ASN A 17 9.73 2.51 1.45
CA ASN A 17 10.19 3.51 0.50
C ASN A 17 9.53 3.29 -0.87
N ILE A 18 8.41 3.98 -1.08
CA ILE A 18 7.51 3.79 -2.22
C ILE A 18 7.15 5.12 -2.87
N SER A 19 6.73 5.07 -4.13
CA SER A 19 6.27 6.28 -4.84
C SER A 19 4.85 6.63 -4.42
N ILE A 20 4.61 7.91 -4.20
CA ILE A 20 3.30 8.47 -3.88
C ILE A 20 3.06 9.71 -4.74
N ASP A 21 1.85 9.80 -5.29
CA ASP A 21 1.37 10.97 -6.02
C ASP A 21 0.05 11.42 -5.43
N TRP A 22 -0.25 12.71 -5.54
CA TRP A 22 -1.51 13.27 -5.07
C TRP A 22 -1.94 14.45 -5.93
N ARG A 23 -3.26 14.64 -6.02
CA ARG A 23 -3.87 15.81 -6.65
C ARG A 23 -5.02 16.36 -5.81
N PRO A 24 -5.18 17.69 -5.74
CA PRO A 24 -6.34 18.29 -5.08
C PRO A 24 -7.61 17.93 -5.85
N VAL A 25 -8.70 17.76 -5.12
CA VAL A 25 -10.02 17.48 -5.67
C VAL A 25 -10.94 18.64 -5.34
N ALA A 26 -11.52 19.26 -6.38
CA ALA A 26 -12.40 20.40 -6.21
C ALA A 26 -13.76 20.00 -5.63
N ASP A 27 -14.33 18.89 -6.12
CA ASP A 27 -15.65 18.41 -5.70
C ASP A 27 -15.53 17.15 -4.84
N TYR A 28 -16.23 17.12 -3.71
CA TYR A 28 -16.28 15.94 -2.86
C TYR A 28 -16.74 14.72 -3.68
N PRO A 29 -16.03 13.58 -3.62
CA PRO A 29 -16.41 12.41 -4.39
C PRO A 29 -17.78 11.89 -3.94
N ASP A 30 -18.64 11.56 -4.90
CA ASP A 30 -19.92 10.90 -4.62
C ASP A 30 -19.70 9.41 -4.25
N ASP A 31 -20.72 8.80 -3.67
CA ASP A 31 -20.65 7.40 -3.23
C ASP A 31 -20.36 6.43 -4.39
N ALA A 32 -20.81 6.76 -5.61
CA ALA A 32 -20.55 5.97 -6.81
C ALA A 32 -19.06 5.96 -7.19
N ARG A 33 -18.38 7.13 -7.16
CA ARG A 33 -16.93 7.21 -7.40
C ARG A 33 -16.14 6.52 -6.31
N LEU A 34 -16.57 6.63 -5.05
CA LEU A 34 -15.93 5.94 -3.93
C LEU A 34 -16.03 4.42 -4.09
N ALA A 35 -17.21 3.90 -4.46
CA ALA A 35 -17.42 2.48 -4.71
C ALA A 35 -16.54 1.94 -5.85
N LEU A 36 -16.46 2.66 -6.98
CA LEU A 36 -15.64 2.26 -8.13
C LEU A 36 -14.14 2.17 -7.78
N VAL A 37 -13.64 3.14 -7.02
CA VAL A 37 -12.24 3.12 -6.55
C VAL A 37 -12.02 1.96 -5.60
N ASN A 38 -12.95 1.70 -4.68
CA ASN A 38 -12.86 0.58 -3.75
C ASN A 38 -12.86 -0.78 -4.46
N GLU A 39 -13.67 -0.98 -5.49
CA GLU A 39 -13.70 -2.22 -6.28
C GLU A 39 -12.35 -2.45 -6.99
N SER A 40 -11.80 -1.41 -7.62
CA SER A 40 -10.49 -1.48 -8.28
C SER A 40 -9.35 -1.79 -7.30
N ASN A 41 -9.40 -1.17 -6.12
CA ASN A 41 -8.45 -1.42 -5.03
C ASN A 41 -8.59 -2.85 -4.49
N GLU A 42 -9.81 -3.33 -4.29
CA GLU A 42 -10.06 -4.68 -3.80
C GLU A 42 -9.49 -5.72 -4.77
N ALA A 43 -9.76 -5.58 -6.07
CA ALA A 43 -9.21 -6.46 -7.10
C ALA A 43 -7.68 -6.46 -7.09
N PHE A 44 -7.07 -5.27 -6.95
CA PHE A 44 -5.63 -5.11 -6.87
C PHE A 44 -5.04 -5.77 -5.60
N LEU A 45 -5.56 -5.45 -4.42
CA LEU A 45 -5.06 -5.96 -3.14
C LEU A 45 -5.23 -7.48 -3.03
N ARG A 46 -6.32 -8.04 -3.59
CA ARG A 46 -6.52 -9.49 -3.71
C ARG A 46 -5.45 -10.13 -4.59
N ALA A 47 -5.17 -9.54 -5.77
CA ALA A 47 -4.13 -10.04 -6.67
C ALA A 47 -2.74 -9.99 -6.03
N VAL A 48 -2.37 -8.87 -5.40
CA VAL A 48 -1.12 -8.72 -4.64
C VAL A 48 -1.01 -9.76 -3.53
N SER A 49 -2.10 -10.00 -2.81
CA SER A 49 -2.15 -11.01 -1.75
C SER A 49 -1.91 -12.43 -2.27
N ALA A 50 -2.43 -12.76 -3.46
CA ALA A 50 -2.25 -14.06 -4.11
C ALA A 50 -0.82 -14.27 -4.60
N ILE A 51 -0.23 -13.28 -5.28
CA ILE A 51 1.17 -13.34 -5.76
C ILE A 51 2.13 -13.55 -4.59
N GLY A 52 1.95 -12.82 -3.49
CA GLY A 52 2.81 -12.98 -2.30
C GLY A 52 2.58 -14.25 -1.48
N ALA A 53 1.60 -15.09 -1.82
CA ALA A 53 1.28 -16.33 -1.12
C ALA A 53 1.86 -17.59 -1.80
N PHE A 54 2.41 -17.47 -3.02
CA PHE A 54 3.06 -18.58 -3.72
C PHE A 54 4.47 -18.83 -3.16
N ALA A 55 4.54 -19.53 -2.03
CA ALA A 55 5.66 -20.41 -1.74
C ALA A 55 5.15 -21.85 -1.96
N PRO A 56 5.40 -22.47 -3.12
CA PRO A 56 4.96 -23.84 -3.34
C PRO A 56 5.77 -24.75 -2.40
N GLU A 57 5.08 -25.45 -1.49
CA GLU A 57 5.65 -26.67 -0.93
C GLU A 57 5.68 -27.71 -2.06
N PRO A 58 6.81 -28.39 -2.30
CA PRO A 58 6.90 -29.38 -3.36
C PRO A 58 6.03 -30.59 -3.00
N ALA A 59 4.89 -30.73 -3.68
CA ALA A 59 4.11 -31.96 -3.66
C ALA A 59 4.77 -33.02 -4.56
N GLU A 60 5.06 -34.20 -4.00
CA GLU A 60 5.78 -35.28 -4.69
C GLU A 60 4.97 -35.98 -5.80
N ASP A 61 3.63 -35.87 -5.78
CA ASP A 61 2.74 -36.54 -6.74
C ASP A 61 2.29 -35.59 -7.86
N GLY A 62 3.21 -35.23 -8.77
CA GLY A 62 2.84 -34.40 -9.93
C GLY A 62 3.99 -33.77 -10.73
N VAL A 63 5.20 -34.32 -10.65
CA VAL A 63 6.45 -33.68 -11.10
C VAL A 63 6.37 -33.07 -12.52
N GLY A 64 5.71 -33.73 -13.49
CA GLY A 64 5.61 -33.22 -14.87
C GLY A 64 4.66 -32.03 -15.05
N ILE A 65 3.45 -32.08 -14.46
CA ILE A 65 2.48 -30.97 -14.54
C ILE A 65 2.95 -29.81 -13.67
N SER A 66 3.49 -30.09 -12.48
CA SER A 66 4.04 -29.08 -11.58
C SER A 66 5.23 -28.34 -12.21
N GLN A 67 6.09 -29.01 -12.99
CA GLN A 67 7.17 -28.36 -13.73
C GLN A 67 6.68 -27.49 -14.88
N GLU A 68 5.67 -27.94 -15.64
CA GLU A 68 5.08 -27.10 -16.70
C GLU A 68 4.35 -25.89 -16.13
N ILE A 69 3.64 -26.04 -15.00
CA ILE A 69 3.04 -24.91 -14.26
C ILE A 69 4.12 -23.96 -13.76
N ALA A 70 5.22 -24.46 -13.18
CA ALA A 70 6.33 -23.61 -12.73
C ALA A 70 6.99 -22.87 -13.89
N ARG A 71 7.14 -23.52 -15.04
CA ARG A 71 7.69 -22.87 -16.26
C ARG A 71 6.73 -21.82 -16.82
N LEU A 72 5.43 -22.06 -16.79
CA LEU A 72 4.41 -21.06 -17.16
C LEU A 72 4.43 -19.87 -16.20
N ASP A 73 4.53 -20.11 -14.89
CA ASP A 73 4.62 -19.06 -13.88
C ASP A 73 5.86 -18.19 -14.08
N LEU A 74 7.02 -18.79 -14.37
CA LEU A 74 8.24 -18.03 -14.73
C LEU A 74 8.03 -17.15 -15.97
N LYS A 75 7.39 -17.67 -17.03
CA LYS A 75 7.10 -16.88 -18.24
C LYS A 75 6.13 -15.74 -17.95
N ILE A 76 5.11 -15.97 -17.12
CA ILE A 76 4.15 -14.95 -16.72
C ILE A 76 4.85 -13.86 -15.89
N ASN A 77 5.67 -14.24 -14.91
CA ASN A 77 6.46 -13.30 -14.12
C ASN A 77 7.43 -12.47 -14.98
N LEU A 78 8.09 -13.09 -15.96
CA LEU A 78 8.95 -12.37 -16.90
C LEU A 78 8.17 -11.40 -17.79
N LEU A 79 7.02 -11.81 -18.32
CA LEU A 79 6.15 -10.93 -19.09
C LEU A 79 5.64 -9.76 -18.25
N LEU A 80 5.23 -10.03 -17.00
CA LEU A 80 4.83 -8.99 -16.06
C LEU A 80 5.99 -8.02 -15.80
N ASP A 81 7.21 -8.51 -15.57
CA ASP A 81 8.37 -7.65 -15.36
C ASP A 81 8.70 -6.79 -16.59
N LEU A 82 8.70 -7.37 -17.80
CA LEU A 82 8.97 -6.63 -19.03
C LEU A 82 7.88 -5.59 -19.34
N VAL A 83 6.60 -5.95 -19.16
CA VAL A 83 5.47 -5.01 -19.34
C VAL A 83 5.53 -3.92 -18.29
N SER A 84 5.82 -4.27 -17.04
CA SER A 84 6.08 -3.30 -15.97
C SER A 84 7.18 -2.34 -16.39
N GLN A 85 8.35 -2.82 -16.81
CA GLN A 85 9.47 -1.98 -17.26
C GLN A 85 9.09 -1.04 -18.41
N LEU A 86 8.29 -1.49 -19.38
CA LEU A 86 7.79 -0.65 -20.47
C LEU A 86 6.87 0.46 -19.94
N ILE A 87 5.94 0.10 -19.05
CA ILE A 87 5.01 1.05 -18.44
C ILE A 87 5.78 2.05 -17.56
N TYR A 88 6.76 1.60 -16.76
CA TYR A 88 7.63 2.44 -15.94
C TYR A 88 8.42 3.47 -16.78
N LYS A 89 8.77 3.17 -18.03
CA LYS A 89 9.42 4.14 -18.94
C LYS A 89 8.46 5.18 -19.51
N GLN A 90 7.17 4.86 -19.58
CA GLN A 90 6.14 5.74 -20.15
C GLN A 90 5.46 6.59 -19.06
N LEU A 91 5.40 6.09 -17.83
CA LEU A 91 4.82 6.77 -16.68
C LEU A 91 5.86 7.68 -16.02
N ASP A 92 5.48 8.93 -15.79
CA ASP A 92 6.22 9.87 -14.95
C ASP A 92 5.94 9.53 -13.48
N ILE A 93 6.52 8.43 -12.99
CA ILE A 93 6.31 7.97 -11.61
C ILE A 93 7.18 8.82 -10.68
N PRO A 94 6.60 9.44 -9.63
CA PRO A 94 7.36 10.28 -8.71
C PRO A 94 8.48 9.52 -8.00
N GLU A 95 9.48 10.27 -7.53
CA GLU A 95 10.52 9.74 -6.67
C GLU A 95 9.95 9.05 -5.43
N ARG A 96 10.65 8.01 -4.98
CA ARG A 96 10.23 7.23 -3.81
C ARG A 96 10.49 8.04 -2.54
N SER A 97 9.52 8.05 -1.64
CA SER A 97 9.64 8.64 -0.31
C SER A 97 9.27 7.62 0.75
N LEU A 98 9.68 7.91 1.99
CA LEU A 98 9.28 7.08 3.12
C LEU A 98 7.80 7.34 3.42
N VAL A 99 6.97 6.35 3.16
CA VAL A 99 5.52 6.41 3.35
C VAL A 99 5.14 5.45 4.46
N THR A 100 4.30 5.92 5.39
CA THR A 100 3.71 5.11 6.46
C THR A 100 2.21 5.00 6.27
N ILE A 101 1.72 3.78 6.15
CA ILE A 101 0.31 3.44 5.92
C ILE A 101 -0.21 2.71 7.15
N SER A 102 -1.36 3.15 7.65
CA SER A 102 -2.13 2.48 8.69
C SER A 102 -3.50 2.06 8.14
N SER A 103 -4.34 1.46 8.96
CA SER A 103 -5.72 1.12 8.56
C SER A 103 -6.54 2.38 8.22
N GLY A 104 -6.35 3.50 8.93
CA GLY A 104 -7.21 4.69 8.79
C GLY A 104 -6.60 5.86 8.02
N GLU A 105 -5.28 5.90 7.91
CA GLU A 105 -4.55 7.04 7.38
C GLU A 105 -3.23 6.64 6.72
N ILE A 106 -2.73 7.56 5.89
CA ILE A 106 -1.42 7.52 5.30
C ILE A 106 -0.64 8.78 5.68
N SER A 107 0.67 8.64 5.83
CA SER A 107 1.59 9.75 6.07
C SER A 107 2.85 9.64 5.22
N TRP A 108 3.37 10.77 4.77
CA TRP A 108 4.62 10.85 4.03
C TRP A 108 5.24 12.24 4.16
N SER A 109 6.53 12.34 3.83
CA SER A 109 7.24 13.62 3.74
C SER A 109 7.58 13.94 2.29
N SER A 110 7.37 15.18 1.88
CA SER A 110 7.66 15.68 0.54
C SER A 110 7.89 17.19 0.56
N PRO A 111 8.72 17.75 -0.34
CA PRO A 111 8.81 19.20 -0.53
C PRO A 111 7.46 19.85 -0.87
N ARG A 112 6.55 19.08 -1.49
CA ARG A 112 5.20 19.52 -1.83
C ARG A 112 4.17 18.59 -1.20
N VAL A 113 3.47 19.12 -0.19
CA VAL A 113 2.39 18.44 0.53
C VAL A 113 1.05 19.18 0.32
N PRO A 114 -0.08 18.47 0.40
CA PRO A 114 -1.38 19.10 0.27
C PRO A 114 -1.73 19.94 1.50
N GLU A 115 -2.55 20.97 1.30
CA GLU A 115 -2.95 21.88 2.39
C GLU A 115 -3.83 21.19 3.44
N PRO A 116 -3.65 21.50 4.74
CA PRO A 116 -4.52 21.03 5.81
C PRO A 116 -6.01 21.25 5.52
N GLY A 117 -6.83 20.23 5.71
CA GLY A 117 -8.28 20.27 5.50
C GLY A 117 -8.73 20.05 4.05
N ALA A 118 -7.81 20.07 3.07
CA ALA A 118 -8.14 19.79 1.67
C ALA A 118 -8.59 18.33 1.46
N VAL A 119 -9.37 18.10 0.41
CA VAL A 119 -9.67 16.75 -0.08
C VAL A 119 -8.76 16.47 -1.27
N VAL A 120 -8.12 15.30 -1.24
CA VAL A 120 -7.14 14.89 -2.24
C VAL A 120 -7.45 13.50 -2.76
N PHE A 121 -7.04 13.26 -4.01
CA PHE A 121 -6.95 11.92 -4.58
C PHE A 121 -5.49 11.50 -4.55
N VAL A 122 -5.20 10.39 -3.89
CA VAL A 122 -3.85 9.87 -3.67
C VAL A 122 -3.66 8.58 -4.43
N GLN A 123 -2.48 8.42 -5.02
CA GLN A 123 -2.04 7.22 -5.72
C GLN A 123 -0.75 6.73 -5.06
N VAL A 124 -0.76 5.49 -4.57
CA VAL A 124 0.37 4.92 -3.82
C VAL A 124 0.82 3.63 -4.48
N TYR A 125 2.08 3.56 -4.89
CA TYR A 125 2.64 2.40 -5.57
C TYR A 125 3.18 1.39 -4.54
N ILE A 126 2.27 0.76 -3.80
CA ILE A 126 2.58 -0.09 -2.63
C ILE A 126 3.29 -1.42 -2.96
N GLN A 127 3.16 -1.91 -4.19
CA GLN A 127 3.69 -3.20 -4.60
C GLN A 127 4.84 -3.02 -5.60
N HIS A 128 6.02 -3.47 -5.19
CA HIS A 128 7.21 -3.48 -6.05
C HIS A 128 6.98 -4.39 -7.27
N GLY A 129 7.43 -3.96 -8.45
CA GLY A 129 7.34 -4.74 -9.69
C GLY A 129 5.99 -4.64 -10.43
N THR A 130 5.00 -3.93 -9.89
CA THR A 130 3.74 -3.63 -10.60
C THR A 130 3.51 -2.12 -10.68
N PRO A 131 3.29 -1.53 -11.86
CA PRO A 131 3.08 -0.08 -12.02
C PRO A 131 1.63 0.34 -11.68
N LYS A 132 0.83 -0.50 -11.02
CA LYS A 132 -0.54 -0.17 -10.62
C LYS A 132 -0.54 0.44 -9.21
N PRO A 133 -1.00 1.69 -9.03
CA PRO A 133 -1.14 2.28 -7.71
C PRO A 133 -2.41 1.80 -6.98
N LEU A 134 -2.36 1.81 -5.66
CA LEU A 134 -3.54 1.86 -4.79
C LEU A 134 -4.06 3.31 -4.78
N CYS A 135 -5.32 3.51 -5.12
CA CYS A 135 -5.89 4.84 -5.29
C CYS A 135 -6.96 5.11 -4.23
N PHE A 136 -7.00 6.28 -3.62
CA PHE A 136 -8.10 6.61 -2.71
C PHE A 136 -8.32 8.11 -2.63
N TYR A 137 -9.53 8.49 -2.24
CA TYR A 137 -9.80 9.83 -1.78
C TYR A 137 -9.48 9.91 -0.30
N GLY A 138 -9.03 11.07 0.14
CA GLY A 138 -8.73 11.31 1.54
C GLY A 138 -8.84 12.78 1.91
N LYS A 139 -9.03 13.01 3.20
CA LYS A 139 -9.01 14.35 3.78
C LYS A 139 -7.65 14.57 4.44
N VAL A 140 -7.02 15.70 4.15
CA VAL A 140 -5.76 16.09 4.77
C VAL A 140 -6.04 16.50 6.21
N ILE A 141 -5.42 15.79 7.15
CA ILE A 141 -5.54 15.99 8.60
C ILE A 141 -4.21 16.42 9.22
N SER A 142 -3.23 16.80 8.39
CA SER A 142 -2.00 17.46 8.84
C SER A 142 -2.31 18.66 9.73
N THR A 143 -1.53 18.83 10.78
CA THR A 143 -1.44 20.06 11.56
C THR A 143 -0.66 21.12 10.78
N GLY A 144 -0.80 22.39 11.16
CA GLY A 144 -0.02 23.48 10.55
C GLY A 144 1.50 23.25 10.67
N GLN A 145 1.96 22.73 11.81
CA GLN A 145 3.37 22.40 12.03
C GLN A 145 3.87 21.28 11.10
N GLU A 146 3.07 20.24 10.88
CA GLU A 146 3.43 19.17 9.94
C GLU A 146 3.47 19.68 8.51
N TYR A 147 2.52 20.53 8.12
CA TYR A 147 2.51 21.15 6.80
C TYR A 147 3.76 22.00 6.55
N GLU A 148 4.15 22.84 7.52
CA GLU A 148 5.39 23.64 7.45
C GLU A 148 6.66 22.76 7.42
N ALA A 149 6.63 21.61 8.08
CA ALA A 149 7.72 20.63 8.06
C ALA A 149 7.75 19.75 6.79
N GLY A 150 6.82 19.94 5.84
CA GLY A 150 6.73 19.12 4.63
C GLY A 150 6.20 17.71 4.89
N CYS A 151 5.39 17.52 5.92
CA CYS A 151 4.75 16.26 6.30
C CYS A 151 3.24 16.30 6.01
N ALA A 152 2.78 15.32 5.24
CA ALA A 152 1.37 15.12 4.94
C ALA A 152 0.81 13.97 5.78
N ARG A 153 -0.38 14.15 6.36
CA ARG A 153 -1.24 13.09 6.89
C ARG A 153 -2.60 13.18 6.24
N VAL A 154 -3.07 12.07 5.71
CA VAL A 154 -4.35 11.98 5.01
C VAL A 154 -5.15 10.81 5.56
N SER A 155 -6.35 11.09 6.06
CA SER A 155 -7.31 10.06 6.47
C SER A 155 -8.11 9.58 5.27
N PHE A 156 -8.35 8.27 5.17
CA PHE A 156 -9.13 7.71 4.06
C PHE A 156 -10.58 8.20 4.07
N LEU A 157 -11.11 8.46 2.88
CA LEU A 157 -12.48 8.89 2.66
C LEU A 157 -13.18 7.81 1.85
N GLY A 158 -14.18 7.16 2.45
CA GLY A 158 -14.97 6.11 1.80
C GLY A 158 -14.27 4.77 1.62
N LEU A 159 -13.01 4.61 2.04
CA LEU A 159 -12.35 3.30 2.07
C LEU A 159 -13.01 2.44 3.15
N ALA A 160 -13.77 1.43 2.74
CA ALA A 160 -14.55 0.60 3.65
C ALA A 160 -14.74 -0.81 3.09
N GLY A 161 -15.24 -1.71 3.94
CA GLY A 161 -15.64 -3.06 3.57
C GLY A 161 -14.47 -3.97 3.16
N SER A 162 -14.59 -4.61 2.01
CA SER A 162 -13.63 -5.60 1.52
C SER A 162 -12.26 -4.99 1.21
N ALA A 163 -12.20 -3.80 0.61
CA ALA A 163 -10.94 -3.13 0.28
C ALA A 163 -10.12 -2.83 1.56
N GLN A 164 -10.78 -2.31 2.59
CA GLN A 164 -10.19 -2.09 3.93
C GLN A 164 -9.61 -3.38 4.51
N SER A 165 -10.41 -4.46 4.47
CA SER A 165 -10.00 -5.77 5.01
C SER A 165 -8.77 -6.34 4.31
N TRP A 166 -8.62 -6.12 3.00
CA TRP A 166 -7.44 -6.54 2.25
C TRP A 166 -6.22 -5.65 2.50
N LEU A 167 -6.43 -4.34 2.69
CA LEU A 167 -5.37 -3.42 3.07
C LEU A 167 -4.80 -3.80 4.46
N ASP A 168 -5.67 -4.08 5.43
CA ASP A 168 -5.26 -4.52 6.77
C ASP A 168 -4.44 -5.83 6.72
N LYS A 169 -4.84 -6.78 5.88
CA LYS A 169 -4.08 -8.02 5.66
C LYS A 169 -2.70 -7.76 5.07
N LEU A 170 -2.60 -6.81 4.13
CA LEU A 170 -1.32 -6.40 3.54
C LEU A 170 -0.42 -5.77 4.59
N ILE A 171 -0.94 -4.80 5.37
CA ILE A 171 -0.22 -4.14 6.46
C ILE A 171 0.29 -5.18 7.46
N PHE A 172 -0.57 -6.12 7.89
CA PHE A 172 -0.20 -7.17 8.82
C PHE A 172 0.90 -8.10 8.26
N ARG A 173 0.82 -8.46 6.97
CA ARG A 173 1.83 -9.28 6.31
C ARG A 173 3.18 -8.57 6.28
N HIS A 174 3.21 -7.29 5.91
CA HIS A 174 4.45 -6.51 5.89
C HIS A 174 5.02 -6.31 7.30
N HIS A 175 4.17 -5.99 8.28
CA HIS A 175 4.57 -5.88 9.68
C HIS A 175 5.20 -7.17 10.19
N ARG A 176 4.57 -8.33 9.93
CA ARG A 176 5.12 -9.65 10.32
C ARG A 176 6.48 -9.93 9.67
N ARG A 177 6.67 -9.56 8.39
CA ARG A 177 7.97 -9.67 7.71
C ARG A 177 9.00 -8.75 8.36
N ALA A 178 8.66 -7.49 8.60
CA ALA A 178 9.56 -6.53 9.24
C ALA A 178 10.01 -6.99 10.63
N VAL A 179 9.12 -7.55 11.45
CA VAL A 179 9.47 -8.13 12.76
C VAL A 179 10.40 -9.34 12.62
N ALA A 180 10.16 -10.22 11.63
CA ALA A 180 11.03 -11.36 11.37
C ALA A 180 12.45 -10.95 10.93
N PHE A 181 12.57 -9.95 10.04
CA PHE A 181 13.86 -9.42 9.60
C PHE A 181 14.54 -8.56 10.67
N GLY A 182 13.78 -7.80 11.46
CA GLY A 182 14.28 -6.99 12.57
C GLY A 182 14.92 -7.80 13.69
N LYS A 183 14.47 -9.06 13.88
CA LYS A 183 15.10 -9.99 14.83
C LYS A 183 16.47 -10.52 14.37
N SER A 184 16.85 -10.35 13.11
CA SER A 184 18.14 -10.80 12.55
C SER A 184 19.27 -9.75 12.67
N LYS A 185 19.00 -8.53 13.14
CA LYS A 185 20.01 -7.45 13.21
C LYS A 185 20.49 -7.14 14.63
N ASN A 186 20.57 -8.16 15.48
CA ASN A 186 21.25 -8.04 16.77
C ASN A 186 22.23 -9.22 16.97
N PRO A 187 23.44 -9.19 16.36
CA PRO A 187 24.55 -9.92 16.93
C PRO A 187 24.94 -9.19 18.22
N VAL A 188 24.76 -9.90 19.32
CA VAL A 188 25.19 -9.56 20.68
C VAL A 188 26.66 -9.12 20.63
N ALA A 189 26.93 -7.92 21.16
CA ALA A 189 28.26 -7.46 21.55
C ALA A 189 28.65 -8.08 22.90
#